data_AF-A0A958FXE2-F1
#
_entry.id   AF-A0A958FXE2-F1
#
_cell.length_a   1.000
_cell.length_b   1.000
_cell.length_c   1.000
_cell.angle_alpha   90.00
_cell.angle_beta   90.00
_cell.angle_gamma   90.00
#
_symmetry.space_group_name_H-M   'P 1'
#
loop_
_entity.id
_entity.type
_entity.pdbx_description
1 polymer ?
#
loop_
_entity_poly.entity_id
_entity_poly.type
_entity_poly.pdbx_seq_one_letter_code
_entity_poly.pdbx_strand_id
1 'polypeptide(L)'
;PSASEAAKVNTPDVSPEKFIKNEWQICPVCESTDAFLCKAIPRKLFLSILIPMLIVAFVLLLKNWWWGFGFLVILLAIDLMLYRWLPNMLVCYGCQSEFRGFKIKDGLSFDHHVAERYRQRQAQ
;
A
#
# COMPACT_ATOMS: atom_id res chain seq x y z
N PRO A 1 -4.69 -21.33 -16.92
CA PRO A 1 -6.02 -20.70 -16.83
C PRO A 1 -6.17 -19.89 -15.54
N SER A 2 -6.31 -18.56 -15.72
CA SER A 2 -6.98 -17.62 -14.81
C SER A 2 -6.61 -17.63 -13.32
N ALA A 3 -5.47 -16.99 -12.98
CA ALA A 3 -5.25 -16.40 -11.65
C ALA A 3 -5.63 -14.90 -11.64
N SER A 4 -6.66 -14.56 -12.42
CA SER A 4 -7.33 -13.25 -12.45
C SER A 4 -8.68 -13.33 -11.73
N GLU A 5 -8.74 -14.09 -10.64
CA GLU A 5 -9.86 -14.04 -9.70
C GLU A 5 -9.70 -12.74 -8.92
N ALA A 6 -10.30 -11.70 -9.48
CA ALA A 6 -10.38 -10.38 -8.90
C ALA A 6 -10.77 -10.50 -7.42
N ALA A 7 -9.80 -10.23 -6.55
CA ALA A 7 -10.06 -9.84 -5.17
C ALA A 7 -11.04 -8.66 -5.23
N LYS A 8 -12.33 -8.97 -5.11
CA LYS A 8 -13.38 -8.02 -4.77
C LYS A 8 -12.93 -7.37 -3.49
N VAL A 9 -12.32 -6.21 -3.62
CA VAL A 9 -12.18 -5.25 -2.53
C VAL A 9 -13.61 -4.80 -2.23
N ASN A 10 -14.31 -5.61 -1.43
CA ASN A 10 -15.44 -5.16 -0.64
C ASN A 10 -14.86 -4.10 0.29
N THR A 11 -14.96 -2.84 -0.09
CA THR A 11 -14.92 -1.75 0.87
C THR A 11 -16.23 -1.87 1.65
N PRO A 12 -16.26 -2.39 2.89
CA PRO A 12 -17.45 -2.24 3.70
C PRO A 12 -17.72 -0.74 3.80
N ASP A 13 -18.97 -0.35 3.50
CA ASP A 13 -19.50 0.99 3.71
C ASP A 13 -19.59 1.23 5.22
N VAL A 14 -18.44 1.55 5.80
CA VAL A 14 -18.27 1.72 7.23
C VAL A 14 -18.60 3.17 7.54
N SER A 15 -19.85 3.40 7.94
CA SER A 15 -20.38 4.70 8.34
C SER A 15 -19.48 5.36 9.41
N PRO A 16 -18.89 6.53 9.13
CA PRO A 16 -17.74 7.08 9.87
C PRO A 16 -18.06 7.64 11.27
N GLU A 17 -19.33 7.77 11.64
CA GLU A 17 -19.72 8.57 12.81
C GLU A 17 -19.71 7.82 14.14
N LYS A 18 -19.58 6.48 14.13
CA LYS A 18 -19.46 5.67 15.36
C LYS A 18 -18.03 5.16 15.64
N PHE A 19 -17.04 5.62 14.86
CA PHE A 19 -15.66 5.08 14.82
C PHE A 19 -14.67 5.74 15.79
N ILE A 20 -15.13 6.67 16.62
CA ILE A 20 -14.29 7.43 17.55
C ILE A 20 -14.70 7.06 18.97
N LYS A 21 -14.34 5.86 19.44
CA LYS A 21 -14.20 5.70 20.89
C LYS A 21 -13.18 4.67 21.36
N ASN A 22 -12.86 3.62 20.59
CA ASN A 22 -11.85 2.66 21.03
C ASN A 22 -10.95 2.28 19.87
N GLU A 23 -9.66 2.54 20.09
CA GLU A 23 -8.52 1.68 19.73
C GLU A 23 -8.94 0.40 19.00
N TRP A 24 -8.55 0.27 17.73
CA TRP A 24 -8.80 -0.92 16.93
C TRP A 24 -8.22 -2.14 17.63
N GLN A 25 -9.05 -2.86 18.37
CA GLN A 25 -8.69 -4.15 18.95
C GLN A 25 -9.26 -5.29 18.13
N ILE A 26 -10.20 -5.08 17.18
CA ILE A 26 -10.94 -6.15 16.49
C ILE A 26 -11.35 -5.72 15.07
N CYS A 27 -11.06 -6.57 14.06
CA CYS A 27 -11.46 -6.37 12.66
C CYS A 27 -12.97 -6.65 12.44
N PRO A 28 -13.74 -5.79 11.75
CA PRO A 28 -15.17 -6.04 11.51
C PRO A 28 -15.46 -7.15 10.48
N VAL A 29 -14.44 -7.63 9.75
CA VAL A 29 -14.60 -8.65 8.70
C VAL A 29 -14.28 -10.06 9.21
N CYS A 30 -13.28 -10.19 10.09
CA CYS A 30 -12.77 -11.49 10.55
C CYS A 30 -12.49 -11.55 12.06
N GLU A 31 -12.89 -10.51 12.80
CA GLU A 31 -12.75 -10.41 14.26
C GLU A 31 -11.30 -10.54 14.79
N SER A 32 -10.30 -10.45 13.92
CA SER A 32 -8.89 -10.50 14.32
C SER A 32 -8.44 -9.22 15.01
N THR A 33 -7.56 -9.35 16.00
CA THR A 33 -6.99 -8.22 16.74
C THR A 33 -5.75 -7.61 16.10
N ASP A 34 -5.13 -8.33 15.17
CA ASP A 34 -3.83 -7.97 14.62
C ASP A 34 -4.01 -7.19 13.30
N ALA A 35 -3.51 -5.95 13.27
CA ALA A 35 -3.46 -5.10 12.09
C ALA A 35 -2.10 -4.38 12.00
N PHE A 36 -1.71 -3.98 10.79
CA PHE A 36 -0.47 -3.24 10.54
C PHE A 36 -0.72 -1.99 9.69
N LEU A 37 0.14 -0.99 9.87
CA LEU A 37 0.13 0.22 9.09
C LEU A 37 0.95 0.02 7.81
N CYS A 38 0.34 0.36 6.69
CA CYS A 38 0.99 0.41 5.38
C CYS A 38 0.74 1.75 4.70
N LYS A 39 1.63 2.09 3.77
CA LYS A 39 1.45 3.24 2.89
C LYS A 39 0.48 2.84 1.78
N ALA A 40 -0.63 3.56 1.61
CA ALA A 40 -1.55 3.29 0.52
C ALA A 40 -0.94 3.79 -0.79
N ILE A 41 -0.24 2.91 -1.52
CA ILE A 41 0.22 3.18 -2.89
C ILE A 41 -0.89 2.72 -3.86
N PRO A 42 -1.69 3.62 -4.45
CA PRO A 42 -2.64 3.21 -5.47
C PRO A 42 -1.88 2.68 -6.70
N ARG A 43 -2.08 1.40 -7.04
CA ARG A 43 -1.45 0.74 -8.20
C ARG A 43 -1.57 1.57 -9.48
N LYS A 44 -2.73 2.19 -9.71
CA LYS A 44 -2.99 3.04 -10.88
C LYS A 44 -2.12 4.31 -10.89
N LEU A 45 -1.93 4.96 -9.74
CA LEU A 45 -1.12 6.18 -9.64
C LEU A 45 0.34 5.88 -9.92
N PHE A 46 0.89 4.85 -9.26
CA PHE A 46 2.26 4.43 -9.47
C PHE A 46 2.51 4.05 -10.94
N LEU A 47 1.62 3.24 -11.53
CA LEU A 47 1.76 2.82 -12.92
C LEU A 47 1.65 3.99 -13.90
N SER A 48 0.74 4.94 -13.65
CA SER A 48 0.55 6.12 -14.52
C SER A 48 1.76 7.04 -14.55
N ILE A 49 2.57 7.08 -13.50
CA ILE A 49 3.79 7.90 -13.41
C ILE A 49 4.99 7.11 -13.95
N LEU A 50 5.09 5.82 -13.60
CA LEU A 50 6.24 4.99 -13.93
C LEU A 50 6.37 4.72 -15.44
N ILE A 51 5.26 4.43 -16.14
CA ILE A 51 5.29 4.15 -17.59
C ILE A 51 5.87 5.32 -18.41
N PRO A 52 5.35 6.56 -18.33
CA PRO A 52 5.88 7.66 -19.12
C PRO A 52 7.32 8.00 -18.73
N MET A 53 7.65 7.94 -17.44
CA MET A 53 9.00 8.17 -16.94
C MET A 53 10.01 7.16 -17.51
N LEU A 54 9.64 5.89 -17.60
CA LEU A 54 10.49 4.85 -18.19
C LEU A 54 10.74 5.11 -19.68
N ILE A 55 9.72 5.51 -20.43
CA ILE A 55 9.85 5.83 -21.86
C ILE A 55 10.81 7.01 -22.06
N VAL A 56 10.65 8.07 -21.26
CA VAL A 56 11.52 9.25 -21.32
C VAL A 56 12.96 8.90 -20.94
N ALA A 57 13.15 8.13 -19.86
CA ALA A 57 14.48 7.66 -19.45
C ALA A 57 15.17 6.89 -20.57
N PHE A 58 14.45 5.96 -21.21
CA PHE A 58 14.97 5.13 -22.28
C PHE A 58 15.42 5.97 -23.50
N VAL A 59 14.59 6.93 -23.93
CA VAL A 59 14.94 7.84 -25.05
C VAL A 59 16.15 8.71 -24.71
N LEU A 60 16.24 9.23 -23.49
CA LEU A 60 17.35 10.08 -23.06
C LEU A 60 18.67 9.31 -22.98
N LEU A 61 18.63 8.08 -22.49
CA LEU A 61 19.79 7.19 -22.43
C LEU A 61 20.33 6.85 -23.83
N LEU A 62 19.46 6.64 -24.82
CA LEU A 62 19.88 6.40 -26.20
C LEU A 62 20.53 7.64 -26.84
N LYS A 63 20.13 8.84 -26.43
CA LYS A 63 20.64 10.10 -26.99
C LYS A 63 21.96 10.54 -26.36
N ASN A 64 22.05 10.56 -25.03
CA ASN A 64 23.25 10.98 -24.33
C ASN A 64 23.24 10.49 -22.87
N TRP A 65 24.22 9.68 -22.49
CA TRP A 65 24.30 9.06 -21.16
C TRP A 65 24.33 10.07 -20.01
N TRP A 66 24.92 11.25 -20.20
CA TRP A 66 24.95 12.30 -19.16
C TRP A 66 23.54 12.82 -18.80
N TRP A 67 22.66 12.96 -19.80
CA TRP A 67 21.28 13.37 -19.57
C TRP A 67 20.46 12.24 -18.93
N GLY A 68 20.76 10.99 -19.26
CA GLY A 68 20.15 9.81 -18.62
C GLY A 68 20.41 9.75 -17.11
N PHE A 69 21.65 10.00 -16.68
CA PHE A 69 21.98 10.06 -15.25
C PHE A 69 21.26 11.20 -14.52
N GLY A 70 21.21 12.40 -15.12
CA GLY A 70 20.45 13.52 -14.54
C GLY A 70 18.96 13.18 -14.37
N PHE A 71 18.38 12.50 -15.35
CA PHE A 71 16.98 12.06 -15.30
C PHE A 71 16.73 11.01 -14.20
N LEU A 72 17.65 10.06 -14.00
CA LEU A 72 17.57 9.08 -12.91
C LEU A 72 17.53 9.74 -11.52
N VAL A 73 18.31 10.82 -11.31
CA VAL A 73 18.26 11.59 -10.07
C VAL A 73 16.90 12.26 -9.87
N ILE A 74 16.30 12.78 -10.95
CA ILE A 74 14.96 13.36 -10.91
C ILE A 74 13.92 12.28 -10.56
N LEU A 75 14.02 11.08 -11.13
CA LEU A 75 13.12 9.97 -10.79
C LEU A 75 13.19 9.62 -9.30
N LEU A 76 14.40 9.50 -8.75
CA LEU A 76 14.59 9.26 -7.33
C LEU A 76 13.94 10.35 -6.47
N ALA A 77 14.06 11.63 -6.86
CA ALA A 77 13.43 12.73 -6.16
C ALA A 77 11.89 12.66 -6.22
N ILE A 78 11.34 12.27 -7.38
CA ILE A 78 9.89 12.07 -7.57
C ILE A 78 9.40 10.93 -6.67
N ASP A 79 10.11 9.80 -6.61
CA ASP A 79 9.75 8.66 -5.76
C ASP A 79 9.73 9.06 -4.28
N LEU A 80 10.73 9.83 -3.82
CA LEU A 80 10.77 10.35 -2.45
C LEU A 80 9.62 11.31 -2.16
N MET A 81 9.30 12.20 -3.10
CA MET A 81 8.19 13.14 -2.96
C MET A 81 6.85 12.41 -2.89
N LEU A 82 6.65 11.41 -3.75
CA LEU A 82 5.46 10.57 -3.76
C LEU A 82 5.34 9.79 -2.45
N TYR A 83 6.42 9.16 -1.98
CA TYR A 83 6.45 8.45 -0.71
C TYR A 83 6.03 9.34 0.47
N ARG A 84 6.44 10.62 0.47
CA ARG A 84 6.03 11.58 1.50
C ARG A 84 4.53 11.88 1.46
N TRP A 85 3.94 12.00 0.27
CA TRP A 85 2.55 12.41 0.07
C TRP A 85 1.51 11.32 0.27
N LEU A 86 1.89 10.06 0.09
CA LEU A 86 0.91 8.99 0.17
C LEU A 86 0.23 8.93 1.56
N PRO A 87 -1.07 8.68 1.64
CA PRO A 87 -1.74 8.53 2.93
C PRO A 87 -1.40 7.18 3.57
N ASN A 88 -1.45 7.14 4.90
CA ASN A 88 -1.34 5.89 5.65
C ASN A 88 -2.66 5.12 5.57
N MET A 89 -2.57 3.79 5.64
CA MET A 89 -3.68 2.86 5.56
C MET A 89 -3.43 1.68 6.49
N LEU A 90 -4.48 1.19 7.13
CA LEU A 90 -4.41 0.03 8.01
C LEU A 90 -4.79 -1.22 7.22
N VAL A 91 -4.05 -2.30 7.40
CA VAL A 91 -4.31 -3.62 6.80
C VAL A 91 -4.45 -4.66 7.90
N CYS A 92 -5.50 -5.46 7.82
CA CYS A 92 -5.72 -6.59 8.71
C CYS A 92 -4.84 -7.80 8.35
N TYR A 93 -4.20 -8.47 9.32
CA TYR A 93 -3.39 -9.67 9.05
C TYR A 93 -4.22 -10.89 8.61
N GLY A 94 -5.44 -11.04 9.14
CA GLY A 94 -6.30 -12.18 8.87
C GLY A 94 -6.90 -12.14 7.47
N CYS A 95 -7.74 -11.14 7.20
CA CYS A 95 -8.49 -11.06 5.94
C CYS A 95 -7.91 -10.09 4.91
N GLN A 96 -6.82 -9.39 5.21
CA GLN A 96 -6.19 -8.40 4.32
C GLN A 96 -7.11 -7.25 3.89
N SER A 97 -8.13 -6.93 4.68
CA SER A 97 -8.99 -5.78 4.42
C SER A 97 -8.24 -4.46 4.63
N GLU A 98 -8.48 -3.52 3.72
CA GLU A 98 -7.86 -2.20 3.70
C GLU A 98 -8.79 -1.17 4.37
N PHE A 99 -8.29 -0.46 5.39
CA PHE A 99 -9.04 0.62 6.06
C PHE A 99 -8.31 1.96 5.90
N ARG A 100 -9.03 2.97 5.38
CA ARG A 100 -8.50 4.31 5.06
C ARG A 100 -9.27 5.40 5.83
N GLY A 101 -8.65 6.57 6.01
CA GLY A 101 -9.33 7.76 6.54
C GLY A 101 -9.26 7.96 8.06
N PHE A 102 -8.41 7.22 8.76
CA PHE A 102 -8.29 7.30 10.22
C PHE A 102 -6.97 7.95 10.67
N LYS A 103 -7.01 8.72 11.76
CA LYS A 103 -5.80 9.15 12.49
C LYS A 103 -5.26 7.95 13.25
N ILE A 104 -4.28 7.26 12.67
CA ILE A 104 -3.65 6.09 13.29
C ILE A 104 -2.48 6.56 14.15
N LYS A 105 -2.35 5.99 15.35
CA LYS A 105 -1.23 6.24 16.26
C LYS A 105 0.01 5.56 15.69
N ASP A 106 1.12 6.30 15.58
CA ASP A 106 2.39 5.73 15.14
C ASP A 106 2.80 4.59 16.09
N GLY A 107 3.04 3.38 15.56
CA GLY A 107 3.42 2.21 16.36
C GLY A 107 2.95 0.85 15.84
N LEU A 108 1.96 0.80 14.94
CA LEU A 108 1.55 -0.46 14.29
C LEU A 108 2.41 -0.75 13.06
N SER A 109 3.67 -1.15 13.25
CA SER A 109 4.53 -1.57 12.15
C SER A 109 4.25 -3.01 11.73
N PHE A 110 4.58 -3.35 10.48
CA PHE A 110 4.46 -4.71 9.99
C PHE A 110 5.47 -5.65 10.69
N ASP A 111 4.95 -6.61 11.45
CA ASP A 111 5.68 -7.73 12.04
C ASP A 111 5.60 -8.98 11.13
N HIS A 112 6.76 -9.50 10.72
CA HIS A 112 6.88 -10.72 9.92
C HIS A 112 6.44 -11.97 10.69
N HIS A 113 6.70 -12.03 11.98
CA HIS A 113 6.38 -13.20 12.80
C HIS A 113 4.86 -13.36 12.94
N VAL A 114 4.14 -12.23 13.05
CA VAL A 114 2.66 -12.21 13.03
C VAL A 114 2.14 -12.63 11.66
N ALA A 115 2.69 -12.08 10.58
CA ALA A 115 2.31 -12.45 9.21
C ALA A 115 2.43 -13.96 8.95
N GLU A 116 3.54 -14.56 9.41
CA GLU A 116 3.80 -15.99 9.20
C GLU A 116 2.83 -16.89 9.96
N ARG A 117 2.48 -16.53 11.21
CA ARG A 117 1.47 -17.26 11.98
C ARG A 117 0.12 -17.28 11.25
N TYR A 118 -0.29 -16.16 10.67
CA TYR A 118 -1.54 -16.09 9.91
C TYR A 118 -1.49 -16.92 8.63
N ARG A 119 -0.36 -16.93 7.91
CA ARG A 119 -0.16 -17.81 6.74
C ARG A 119 -0.27 -19.29 7.10
N GLN A 120 0.35 -19.71 8.20
CA GLN A 120 0.29 -21.10 8.67
C GLN A 120 -1.13 -21.52 9.06
N ARG A 121 -1.90 -20.64 9.71
CA ARG A 121 -3.31 -20.91 10.06
C ARG A 121 -4.23 -21.05 8.83
N GLN A 122 -3.91 -20.39 7.71
CA GLN A 122 -4.70 -20.48 6.47
C GLN A 122 -4.35 -21.72 5.64
N ALA A 123 -3.18 -22.32 5.88
CA ALA A 123 -2.71 -23.51 5.17
C ALA A 123 -3.16 -24.83 5.83
N GLN A 124 -3.85 -24.77 6.97
CA GLN A 124 -4.43 -25.89 7.71
C GLN A 124 -5.93 -25.96 7.46
#